data_AF-A0A0F0KVD0-F1
#
_entry.id   AF-A0A0F0KVD0-F1
#
_cell.length_a   1.000
_cell.length_b   1.000
_cell.length_c   1.000
_cell.angle_alpha   90.00
_cell.angle_beta   90.00
_cell.angle_gamma   90.00
#
_symmetry.space_group_name_H-M   'P 1'
#
loop_
_entity.id
_entity.type
_entity.pdbx_description
1 polymer ?
#
loop_
_entity_poly.entity_id
_entity_poly.type
_entity_poly.pdbx_seq_one_letter_code
_entity_poly.pdbx_strand_id
1 'polypeptide(L)'
;MAETTDARVAVYLDFDNIVISWYDRVHGRNAYGKDRQRISENPNDPEVTERLSRAMIEVGAIIDYAASFGTLVLTRAYADWSSPVNAVYRSQLVARAVDLVQLFPAAAYAKNGADIRLAVDAVEDMFRLPDLTHVVIVAGDSDYVPLAQRCKRLGRYVIGVGVSGSTAKSLAAACDEFESYDSLPGVVRPSKVAAPVAAPPAEQPALVAETTTETAETVTKPKSASKRSRSKAAPKAEEARVEDKVDDQEVATQLLERALRLGHDKADADEWLHSSAVKTHMRRMDPSFSEKALGYRSFSDFLKSRDDIAELEETGHERLVRLLEP
;
A
#
# COMPACT_ATOMS: atom_id res chain seq x y z
N MET A 1 -18.26 -26.62 -24.64
CA MET A 1 -18.60 -25.49 -23.75
C MET A 1 -17.31 -25.02 -23.13
N ALA A 2 -16.77 -23.89 -23.59
CA ALA A 2 -15.59 -23.31 -22.96
C ALA A 2 -16.09 -22.61 -21.68
N GLU A 3 -15.93 -23.24 -20.53
CA GLU A 3 -15.93 -22.49 -19.29
C GLU A 3 -14.68 -21.61 -19.33
N THR A 4 -14.85 -20.35 -19.72
CA THR A 4 -13.89 -19.31 -19.35
C THR A 4 -14.01 -19.18 -17.84
N THR A 5 -13.33 -20.06 -17.10
CA THR A 5 -13.15 -19.91 -15.66
C THR A 5 -12.47 -18.58 -15.45
N ASP A 6 -13.22 -17.63 -14.88
CA ASP A 6 -12.67 -16.37 -14.40
C ASP A 6 -11.47 -16.68 -13.52
N ALA A 7 -10.37 -15.96 -13.74
CA ALA A 7 -9.15 -16.19 -13.00
C ALA A 7 -9.40 -16.00 -11.49
N ARG A 8 -8.73 -16.82 -10.69
CA ARG A 8 -8.92 -16.89 -9.23
C ARG A 8 -7.62 -16.53 -8.56
N VAL A 9 -7.64 -15.39 -7.87
CA VAL A 9 -6.45 -14.69 -7.40
C VAL A 9 -6.33 -14.82 -5.89
N ALA A 10 -5.16 -15.24 -5.42
CA ALA A 10 -4.78 -15.19 -4.01
C ALA A 10 -3.75 -14.09 -3.78
N VAL A 11 -3.96 -13.25 -2.77
CA VAL A 11 -3.06 -12.12 -2.44
C VAL A 11 -2.42 -12.35 -1.08
N TYR A 12 -1.09 -12.27 -1.03
CA TYR A 12 -0.31 -12.42 0.20
C TYR A 12 0.56 -11.17 0.40
N LEU A 13 0.32 -10.45 1.48
CA LEU A 13 1.02 -9.22 1.83
C LEU A 13 1.98 -9.45 2.97
N ASP A 14 3.28 -9.30 2.68
CA ASP A 14 4.26 -9.04 3.72
C ASP A 14 4.12 -7.57 4.14
N PHE A 15 3.31 -7.35 5.17
CA PHE A 15 2.82 -6.01 5.47
C PHE A 15 3.92 -5.12 6.01
N ASP A 16 4.78 -5.67 6.88
CA ASP A 16 5.94 -4.95 7.40
C ASP A 16 6.92 -4.61 6.27
N ASN A 17 7.18 -5.54 5.34
CA ASN A 17 8.10 -5.28 4.22
C ASN A 17 7.63 -4.11 3.34
N ILE A 18 6.37 -4.09 2.93
CA ILE A 18 5.85 -3.03 2.06
C ILE A 18 5.79 -1.67 2.79
N VAL A 19 5.35 -1.64 4.06
CA VAL A 19 5.27 -0.41 4.86
C VAL A 19 6.66 0.17 5.11
N ILE A 20 7.62 -0.66 5.51
CA ILE A 20 9.00 -0.24 5.79
C ILE A 20 9.68 0.25 4.51
N SER A 21 9.53 -0.50 3.41
CA SER A 21 10.12 -0.15 2.12
C SER A 21 9.55 1.17 1.59
N TRP A 22 8.25 1.41 1.78
CA TRP A 22 7.61 2.66 1.40
C TRP A 22 8.08 3.81 2.28
N TYR A 23 8.12 3.62 3.60
CA TYR A 23 8.62 4.62 4.55
C TYR A 23 10.04 5.08 4.20
N ASP A 24 10.94 4.14 3.92
CA ASP A 24 12.31 4.45 3.49
C ASP A 24 12.36 5.13 2.13
N ARG A 25 11.42 4.84 1.23
CA ARG A 25 11.34 5.55 -0.05
C ARG A 25 10.91 7.01 0.12
N VAL A 26 9.93 7.28 0.98
CA VAL A 26 9.42 8.63 1.23
C VAL A 26 10.44 9.46 2.01
N HIS A 27 11.04 8.91 3.05
CA HIS A 27 11.87 9.65 4.01
C HIS A 27 13.38 9.47 3.81
N GLY A 28 13.79 8.61 2.89
CA GLY A 28 15.19 8.30 2.60
C GLY A 28 15.63 6.95 3.18
N ARG A 29 16.70 6.39 2.59
CA ARG A 29 17.19 5.05 2.88
C ARG A 29 17.45 4.83 4.38
N ASN A 30 16.91 3.75 4.94
CA ASN A 30 17.05 3.36 6.35
C ASN A 30 16.47 4.42 7.33
N ALA A 31 15.45 5.18 6.92
CA ALA A 31 14.75 6.13 7.78
C ALA A 31 13.92 5.39 8.84
N TYR A 32 13.21 4.33 8.46
CA TYR A 32 12.41 3.53 9.38
C TYR A 32 13.27 2.92 10.48
N GLY A 33 14.45 2.40 10.13
CA GLY A 33 15.40 1.85 11.11
C GLY A 33 15.85 2.87 12.17
N LYS A 34 16.01 4.14 11.79
CA LYS A 34 16.36 5.24 12.71
C LYS A 34 15.17 5.64 13.59
N ASP A 35 13.97 5.66 13.01
CA ASP A 35 12.75 6.10 13.69
C ASP A 35 12.12 4.98 14.53
N ARG A 36 12.48 3.71 14.30
CA ARG A 36 11.86 2.51 14.90
C ARG A 36 11.77 2.57 16.42
N GLN A 37 12.84 2.98 17.10
CA GLN A 37 12.82 3.07 18.56
C GLN A 37 11.86 4.16 19.04
N ARG A 38 11.91 5.34 18.40
CA ARG A 38 11.01 6.47 18.71
C ARG A 38 9.54 6.11 18.46
N ILE A 39 9.27 5.43 17.35
CA ILE A 39 7.96 4.88 17.00
C ILE A 39 7.43 3.93 18.09
N SER A 40 8.29 3.04 18.59
CA SER A 40 7.89 2.05 19.60
C SER A 40 7.70 2.64 20.99
N GLU A 41 8.53 3.61 21.39
CA GLU A 41 8.49 4.20 22.74
C GLU A 41 7.43 5.31 22.85
N ASN A 42 7.29 6.12 21.79
CA ASN A 42 6.42 7.30 21.74
C ASN A 42 5.55 7.30 20.46
N PRO A 43 4.60 6.36 20.33
CA PRO A 43 3.78 6.24 19.11
C PRO A 43 2.89 7.47 18.83
N ASN A 44 2.58 8.28 19.85
CA ASN A 44 1.76 9.48 19.73
C ASN A 44 2.59 10.77 19.55
N ASP A 45 3.88 10.64 19.26
CA ASP A 45 4.73 11.79 18.92
C ASP A 45 4.20 12.45 17.63
N PRO A 46 3.92 13.77 17.62
CA PRO A 46 3.40 14.46 16.46
C PRO A 46 4.28 14.31 15.21
N GLU A 47 5.61 14.34 15.37
CA GLU A 47 6.55 14.22 14.25
C GLU A 47 6.54 12.81 13.66
N VAL A 48 6.47 11.79 14.53
CA VAL A 48 6.35 10.39 14.10
C VAL A 48 5.03 10.16 13.38
N THR A 49 3.94 10.69 13.94
CA THR A 49 2.60 10.55 13.37
C THR A 49 2.52 11.19 11.99
N GLU A 50 3.09 12.39 11.82
CA GLU A 50 3.16 13.08 10.53
C GLU A 50 4.00 12.30 9.52
N ARG A 51 5.17 11.77 9.92
CA ARG A 51 6.03 10.97 9.05
C ARG A 51 5.35 9.66 8.61
N LEU A 52 4.71 8.96 9.53
CA LEU A 52 3.93 7.75 9.23
C LEU A 52 2.76 8.07 8.28
N SER A 53 2.04 9.16 8.52
CA SER A 53 0.94 9.60 7.65
C SER A 53 1.40 9.92 6.23
N ARG A 54 2.53 10.63 6.07
CA ARG A 54 3.10 10.94 4.75
C ARG A 54 3.61 9.71 3.99
N ALA A 55 3.93 8.64 4.70
CA ALA A 55 4.37 7.37 4.13
C ALA A 55 3.35 6.26 4.41
N MET A 56 2.07 6.60 4.47
CA MET A 56 1.01 5.60 4.53
C MET A 56 0.90 4.92 3.16
N ILE A 57 0.78 3.60 3.15
CA ILE A 57 0.45 2.87 1.93
C ILE A 57 -1.06 2.85 1.67
N GLU A 58 -1.43 2.76 0.41
CA GLU A 58 -2.79 2.59 -0.09
C GLU A 58 -3.04 1.10 -0.33
N VAL A 59 -3.55 0.42 0.70
CA VAL A 59 -3.89 -1.01 0.63
C VAL A 59 -4.96 -1.25 -0.45
N GLY A 60 -5.87 -0.28 -0.64
CA GLY A 60 -6.87 -0.31 -1.69
C GLY A 60 -6.26 -0.45 -3.09
N ALA A 61 -5.23 0.34 -3.41
CA ALA A 61 -4.56 0.30 -4.71
C ALA A 61 -3.91 -1.06 -5.01
N ILE A 62 -3.33 -1.70 -3.99
CA ILE A 62 -2.74 -3.04 -4.12
C ILE A 62 -3.81 -4.08 -4.43
N ILE A 63 -4.94 -4.04 -3.71
CA ILE A 63 -6.04 -4.99 -3.89
C ILE A 63 -6.78 -4.74 -5.21
N ASP A 64 -6.92 -3.49 -5.63
CA ASP A 64 -7.50 -3.13 -6.92
C ASP A 64 -6.66 -3.66 -8.08
N TYR A 65 -5.34 -3.48 -8.01
CA TYR A 65 -4.41 -4.06 -8.97
C TYR A 65 -4.49 -5.60 -8.99
N ALA A 66 -4.57 -6.25 -7.83
CA ALA A 66 -4.75 -7.70 -7.79
C ALA A 66 -6.09 -8.15 -8.39
N ALA A 67 -7.16 -7.36 -8.22
CA ALA A 67 -8.50 -7.67 -8.73
C ALA A 67 -8.64 -7.48 -10.25
N SER A 68 -7.70 -6.80 -10.92
CA SER A 68 -7.69 -6.72 -12.38
C SER A 68 -7.40 -8.08 -13.02
N PHE A 69 -6.61 -8.92 -12.33
CA PHE A 69 -6.26 -10.26 -12.79
C PHE A 69 -7.38 -11.30 -12.63
N GLY A 70 -8.45 -11.02 -11.88
CA GLY A 70 -9.54 -11.96 -11.67
C GLY A 70 -10.31 -11.79 -10.37
N THR A 71 -11.12 -12.77 -10.03
CA THR A 71 -11.86 -12.82 -8.77
C THR A 71 -10.91 -13.12 -7.60
N LEU A 72 -10.88 -12.23 -6.61
CA LEU A 72 -10.11 -12.44 -5.37
C LEU A 72 -10.75 -13.56 -4.54
N VAL A 73 -9.96 -14.61 -4.27
CA VAL A 73 -10.39 -15.77 -3.47
C VAL A 73 -10.03 -15.59 -2.01
N LEU A 74 -8.84 -15.05 -1.76
CA LEU A 74 -8.31 -14.80 -0.45
C LEU A 74 -7.35 -13.61 -0.52
N THR A 75 -7.28 -12.85 0.55
CA THR A 75 -6.34 -11.75 0.71
C THR A 75 -5.85 -11.77 2.14
N ARG A 76 -4.58 -12.11 2.36
CA ARG A 76 -3.96 -12.23 3.68
C ARG A 76 -2.84 -11.23 3.84
N ALA A 77 -2.79 -10.57 4.99
CA ALA A 77 -1.67 -9.74 5.39
C ALA A 77 -0.98 -10.33 6.63
N TYR A 78 0.34 -10.30 6.63
CA TYR A 78 1.19 -10.88 7.68
C TYR A 78 1.96 -9.76 8.36
N ALA A 79 1.73 -9.59 9.66
CA ALA A 79 2.38 -8.56 10.46
C ALA A 79 2.24 -8.83 11.96
N ASP A 80 2.96 -8.06 12.77
CA ASP A 80 2.56 -7.84 14.15
C ASP A 80 1.50 -6.72 14.20
N TRP A 81 0.22 -7.08 14.34
CA TRP A 81 -0.89 -6.13 14.42
C TRP A 81 -1.01 -5.44 15.78
N SER A 82 -0.25 -5.88 16.78
CA SER A 82 -0.12 -5.16 18.05
C SER A 82 0.84 -3.96 17.94
N SER A 83 1.65 -3.90 16.88
CA SER A 83 2.53 -2.77 16.58
C SER A 83 1.70 -1.51 16.26
N PRO A 84 2.00 -0.35 16.88
CA PRO A 84 1.33 0.91 16.58
C PRO A 84 1.41 1.31 15.09
N VAL A 85 2.52 0.97 14.41
CA VAL A 85 2.71 1.25 12.97
C VAL A 85 1.70 0.51 12.11
N ASN A 86 1.33 -0.71 12.49
CA ASN A 86 0.41 -1.54 11.71
C ASN A 86 -1.05 -1.28 12.11
N ALA A 87 -1.29 -0.93 13.38
CA ALA A 87 -2.63 -0.67 13.90
C ALA A 87 -3.36 0.49 13.19
N VAL A 88 -2.64 1.49 12.66
CA VAL A 88 -3.25 2.62 11.93
C VAL A 88 -3.94 2.20 10.63
N TYR A 89 -3.56 1.05 10.05
CA TYR A 89 -4.14 0.53 8.81
C TYR A 89 -5.45 -0.23 9.00
N ARG A 90 -5.94 -0.36 10.25
CA ARG A 90 -7.14 -1.12 10.57
C ARG A 90 -8.34 -0.76 9.70
N SER A 91 -8.55 0.53 9.45
CA SER A 91 -9.68 1.00 8.62
C SER A 91 -9.57 0.48 7.18
N GLN A 92 -8.42 0.66 6.53
CA GLN A 92 -8.19 0.19 5.16
C GLN A 92 -8.32 -1.34 5.05
N LEU A 93 -7.72 -2.08 5.98
CA LEU A 93 -7.70 -3.54 5.97
C LEU A 93 -9.10 -4.15 6.16
N VAL A 94 -9.89 -3.59 7.10
CA VAL A 94 -11.27 -4.03 7.33
C VAL A 94 -12.16 -3.68 6.16
N ALA A 95 -12.02 -2.47 5.58
CA ALA A 95 -12.81 -2.03 4.44
C ALA A 95 -12.63 -2.93 3.21
N ARG A 96 -11.48 -3.60 3.08
CA ARG A 96 -11.15 -4.51 1.98
C ARG A 96 -11.22 -6.00 2.36
N ALA A 97 -11.80 -6.32 3.52
CA ALA A 97 -11.96 -7.69 4.03
C ALA A 97 -10.66 -8.52 4.02
N VAL A 98 -9.54 -7.90 4.42
CA VAL A 98 -8.23 -8.57 4.49
C VAL A 98 -8.15 -9.47 5.73
N ASP A 99 -7.77 -10.73 5.53
CA ASP A 99 -7.48 -11.68 6.59
C ASP A 99 -6.14 -11.32 7.27
N LEU A 100 -6.20 -10.98 8.55
CA LEU A 100 -5.02 -10.54 9.31
C LEU A 100 -4.35 -11.71 10.03
N VAL A 101 -3.17 -12.10 9.57
CA VAL A 101 -2.35 -13.13 10.22
C VAL A 101 -1.42 -12.48 11.23
N GLN A 102 -1.71 -12.67 12.52
CA GLN A 102 -0.90 -12.13 13.62
C GLN A 102 0.39 -12.92 13.80
N LEU A 103 1.50 -12.20 13.90
CA LEU A 103 2.81 -12.74 14.19
C LEU A 103 3.42 -11.99 15.38
N PHE A 104 3.73 -12.72 16.45
CA PHE A 104 4.54 -12.16 17.53
C PHE A 104 6.01 -12.46 17.26
N PRO A 105 6.93 -11.48 17.41
CA PRO A 105 8.36 -11.75 17.32
C PRO A 105 8.78 -12.82 18.33
N ALA A 106 9.16 -14.01 17.86
CA ALA A 106 9.53 -15.14 18.73
C ALA A 106 10.84 -14.89 19.51
N ALA A 107 11.67 -13.98 19.03
CA ALA A 107 12.88 -13.48 19.68
C ALA A 107 13.23 -12.09 19.12
N ALA A 108 14.05 -11.31 19.83
CA ALA A 108 14.53 -10.00 19.38
C ALA A 108 15.24 -10.03 17.99
N TYR A 109 15.64 -11.22 17.53
CA TYR A 109 16.33 -11.46 16.26
C TYR A 109 15.55 -12.32 15.26
N ALA A 110 14.29 -12.68 15.54
CA ALA A 110 13.46 -13.47 14.62
C ALA A 110 12.92 -12.55 13.51
N LYS A 111 13.79 -12.24 12.53
CA LYS A 111 13.51 -11.27 11.46
C LYS A 111 12.61 -11.81 10.33
N ASN A 112 12.47 -13.13 10.20
CA ASN A 112 11.85 -13.76 9.01
C ASN A 112 10.58 -14.56 9.34
N GLY A 113 9.92 -14.25 10.47
CA GLY A 113 8.71 -14.98 10.90
C GLY A 113 7.55 -14.81 9.93
N ALA A 114 7.40 -13.60 9.37
CA ALA A 114 6.37 -13.29 8.36
C ALA A 114 6.61 -14.04 7.07
N ASP A 115 7.82 -13.96 6.52
CA ASP A 115 8.18 -14.59 5.24
C ASP A 115 7.96 -16.10 5.28
N ILE A 116 8.39 -16.76 6.36
CA ILE A 116 8.20 -18.20 6.54
C ILE A 116 6.71 -18.53 6.63
N ARG A 117 5.95 -17.81 7.45
CA ARG A 117 4.52 -18.10 7.63
C ARG A 117 3.74 -17.87 6.34
N LEU A 118 4.00 -16.77 5.66
CA LEU A 118 3.41 -16.43 4.37
C LEU A 118 3.70 -17.52 3.34
N ALA A 119 4.95 -17.96 3.21
CA ALA A 119 5.33 -18.99 2.26
C ALA A 119 4.65 -20.35 2.56
N VAL A 120 4.53 -20.73 3.84
CA VAL A 120 3.82 -21.96 4.24
C VAL A 120 2.34 -21.87 3.89
N ASP A 121 1.68 -20.80 4.29
CA ASP A 121 0.25 -20.59 4.06
C ASP A 121 -0.06 -20.53 2.55
N ALA A 122 0.76 -19.84 1.76
CA ALA A 122 0.60 -19.76 0.32
C ALA A 122 0.74 -21.12 -0.39
N VAL A 123 1.71 -21.94 0.03
CA VAL A 123 1.85 -23.30 -0.52
C VAL A 123 0.67 -24.17 -0.10
N GLU A 124 0.25 -24.12 1.15
CA GLU A 124 -0.90 -24.89 1.64
C GLU A 124 -2.20 -24.52 0.90
N ASP A 125 -2.49 -23.23 0.75
CA ASP A 125 -3.68 -22.76 0.04
C ASP A 125 -3.70 -23.22 -1.42
N MET A 126 -2.55 -23.22 -2.12
CA MET A 126 -2.46 -23.74 -3.49
C MET A 126 -2.85 -25.22 -3.61
N PHE A 127 -2.65 -26.02 -2.55
CA PHE A 127 -3.07 -27.42 -2.51
C PHE A 127 -4.53 -27.59 -2.05
N ARG A 128 -5.03 -26.71 -1.16
CA ARG A 128 -6.41 -26.76 -0.67
C ARG A 128 -7.42 -26.18 -1.65
N LEU A 129 -7.01 -25.22 -2.46
CA LEU A 129 -7.83 -24.50 -3.42
C LEU A 129 -7.30 -24.80 -4.84
N PRO A 130 -7.73 -25.92 -5.44
CA PRO A 130 -7.19 -26.39 -6.72
C PRO A 130 -7.49 -25.45 -7.88
N ASP A 131 -8.50 -24.60 -7.74
CA ASP A 131 -8.96 -23.59 -8.69
C ASP A 131 -8.20 -22.26 -8.59
N LEU A 132 -7.28 -22.09 -7.63
CA LEU A 132 -6.38 -20.93 -7.63
C LEU A 132 -5.52 -20.93 -8.90
N THR A 133 -5.60 -19.87 -9.69
CA THR A 133 -4.82 -19.72 -10.92
C THR A 133 -3.72 -18.68 -10.79
N HIS A 134 -3.91 -17.66 -9.96
CA HIS A 134 -2.98 -16.54 -9.79
C HIS A 134 -2.55 -16.38 -8.32
N VAL A 135 -1.28 -16.04 -8.12
CA VAL A 135 -0.71 -15.71 -6.80
C VAL A 135 -0.06 -14.34 -6.89
N VAL A 136 -0.52 -13.39 -6.07
CA VAL A 136 0.06 -12.07 -5.91
C VAL A 136 0.89 -12.06 -4.63
N ILE A 137 2.19 -11.77 -4.75
CA ILE A 137 3.12 -11.61 -3.63
C ILE A 137 3.43 -10.12 -3.50
N VAL A 138 3.02 -9.51 -2.39
CA VAL A 138 3.29 -8.10 -2.11
C VAL A 138 4.47 -8.02 -1.15
N ALA A 139 5.67 -7.98 -1.73
CA ALA A 139 6.95 -7.90 -1.03
C ALA A 139 8.08 -7.51 -2.01
N GLY A 140 9.18 -6.98 -1.47
CA GLY A 140 10.38 -6.64 -2.24
C GLY A 140 11.59 -7.55 -2.00
N ASP A 141 11.56 -8.45 -1.00
CA ASP A 141 12.75 -9.20 -0.59
C ASP A 141 13.05 -10.42 -1.50
N SER A 142 14.34 -10.68 -1.72
CA SER A 142 14.82 -11.89 -2.38
C SER A 142 14.44 -13.20 -1.66
N ASP A 143 14.10 -13.16 -0.37
CA ASP A 143 13.65 -14.33 0.38
C ASP A 143 12.36 -14.95 -0.19
N TYR A 144 11.59 -14.20 -0.99
CA TYR A 144 10.39 -14.71 -1.70
C TYR A 144 10.68 -15.40 -3.03
N VAL A 145 11.92 -15.38 -3.53
CA VAL A 145 12.30 -16.04 -4.80
C VAL A 145 11.94 -17.54 -4.82
N PRO A 146 12.24 -18.34 -3.78
CA PRO A 146 11.87 -19.75 -3.76
C PRO A 146 10.35 -19.97 -3.79
N LEU A 147 9.58 -19.09 -3.14
CA LEU A 147 8.12 -19.13 -3.16
C LEU A 147 7.59 -18.86 -4.57
N ALA A 148 8.02 -17.77 -5.22
CA ALA A 148 7.62 -17.44 -6.58
C ALA A 148 7.92 -18.59 -7.57
N GLN A 149 9.13 -19.15 -7.51
CA GLN A 149 9.51 -20.30 -8.33
C GLN A 149 8.66 -21.54 -8.03
N ARG A 150 8.29 -21.77 -6.76
CA ARG A 150 7.42 -22.89 -6.37
C ARG A 150 6.01 -22.72 -6.90
N CYS A 151 5.43 -21.52 -6.80
CA CYS A 151 4.11 -21.19 -7.36
C CYS A 151 4.07 -21.44 -8.88
N LYS A 152 5.08 -20.97 -9.63
CA LYS A 152 5.21 -21.23 -11.08
C LYS A 152 5.33 -22.72 -11.41
N ARG A 153 6.13 -23.46 -10.64
CA ARG A 153 6.29 -24.91 -10.82
C ARG A 153 4.97 -25.68 -10.58
N LEU A 154 4.09 -25.13 -9.75
CA LEU A 154 2.74 -25.67 -9.50
C LEU A 154 1.69 -25.12 -10.49
N GLY A 155 2.12 -24.39 -11.53
CA GLY A 155 1.25 -23.92 -12.61
C GLY A 155 0.42 -22.69 -12.25
N ARG A 156 0.87 -21.85 -11.31
CA ARG A 156 0.24 -20.55 -11.01
C ARG A 156 0.93 -19.44 -11.78
N TYR A 157 0.14 -18.47 -12.21
CA TYR A 157 0.66 -17.19 -12.70
C TYR A 157 1.03 -16.32 -11.50
N VAL A 158 2.28 -15.87 -11.43
CA VAL A 158 2.82 -15.17 -10.26
C VAL A 158 3.03 -13.69 -10.55
N ILE A 159 2.35 -12.85 -9.78
CA ILE A 159 2.49 -11.40 -9.83
C ILE A 159 3.25 -10.94 -8.59
N GLY A 160 4.33 -10.18 -8.78
CA GLY A 160 5.02 -9.49 -7.68
C GLY A 160 4.61 -8.03 -7.61
N VAL A 161 4.43 -7.51 -6.40
CA VAL A 161 4.25 -6.08 -6.14
C VAL A 161 5.23 -5.64 -5.07
N GLY A 162 6.05 -4.63 -5.35
CA GLY A 162 7.02 -4.13 -4.37
C GLY A 162 7.46 -2.69 -4.63
N VAL A 163 8.09 -2.06 -3.64
CA VAL A 163 8.51 -0.65 -3.76
C VAL A 163 9.77 -0.55 -4.63
N SER A 164 9.71 0.28 -5.67
CA SER A 164 10.88 0.47 -6.55
C SER A 164 12.11 0.95 -5.76
N GLY A 165 13.29 0.46 -6.13
CA GLY A 165 14.54 0.75 -5.42
C GLY A 165 14.78 -0.08 -4.15
N SER A 166 13.73 -0.70 -3.58
CA SER A 166 13.84 -1.65 -2.47
C SER A 166 13.63 -3.11 -2.91
N THR A 167 12.97 -3.33 -4.06
CA THR A 167 12.76 -4.66 -4.63
C THR A 167 14.05 -5.29 -5.18
N ALA A 168 14.28 -6.57 -4.83
CA ALA A 168 15.32 -7.40 -5.42
C ALA A 168 15.03 -7.76 -6.89
N LYS A 169 16.00 -7.53 -7.78
CA LYS A 169 15.89 -7.91 -9.21
C LYS A 169 15.64 -9.41 -9.42
N SER A 170 16.16 -10.24 -8.52
CA SER A 170 15.95 -11.70 -8.54
C SER A 170 14.50 -12.08 -8.29
N LEU A 171 13.80 -11.36 -7.41
CA LEU A 171 12.37 -11.58 -7.17
C LEU A 171 11.56 -11.22 -8.42
N ALA A 172 11.80 -10.04 -9.00
CA ALA A 172 11.14 -9.62 -10.23
C ALA A 172 11.35 -10.64 -11.36
N ALA A 173 12.56 -11.17 -11.53
CA ALA A 173 12.86 -12.21 -12.52
C ALA A 173 12.23 -13.59 -12.21
N ALA A 174 11.84 -13.84 -10.95
CA ALA A 174 11.21 -15.08 -10.55
C ALA A 174 9.69 -15.07 -10.77
N CYS A 175 9.06 -13.90 -10.86
CA CYS A 175 7.64 -13.75 -11.15
C CYS A 175 7.34 -13.92 -12.66
N ASP A 176 6.05 -13.97 -13.02
CA ASP A 176 5.59 -13.83 -14.41
C ASP A 176 5.37 -12.36 -14.76
N GLU A 177 4.77 -11.60 -13.84
CA GLU A 177 4.68 -10.14 -13.90
C GLU A 177 5.21 -9.53 -12.60
N PHE A 178 5.83 -8.35 -12.69
CA PHE A 178 6.22 -7.57 -11.53
C PHE A 178 5.84 -6.10 -11.73
N GLU A 179 5.17 -5.51 -10.74
CA GLU A 179 4.80 -4.10 -10.76
C GLU A 179 5.33 -3.37 -9.53
N SER A 180 5.76 -2.13 -9.76
CA SER A 180 6.18 -1.26 -8.68
C SER A 180 4.97 -0.69 -7.96
N TYR A 181 4.98 -0.72 -6.63
CA TYR A 181 3.92 -0.11 -5.82
C TYR A 181 3.72 1.39 -6.18
N ASP A 182 4.81 2.11 -6.45
CA ASP A 182 4.80 3.51 -6.91
C ASP A 182 4.03 3.81 -8.22
N SER A 183 3.84 2.81 -9.08
CA SER A 183 3.15 2.94 -10.37
C SER A 183 1.69 2.51 -10.30
N LEU A 184 1.22 1.98 -9.16
CA LEU A 184 -0.17 1.56 -9.04
C LEU A 184 -1.13 2.75 -9.10
N PRO A 185 -2.23 2.66 -9.88
CA PRO A 185 -3.29 3.65 -9.86
C PRO A 185 -3.84 3.86 -8.44
N GLY A 186 -3.97 5.13 -8.02
CA GLY A 186 -4.42 5.51 -6.68
C GLY A 186 -3.30 5.75 -5.66
N VAL A 187 -2.04 5.42 -5.98
CA VAL A 187 -0.91 5.75 -5.10
C VAL A 187 -0.42 7.17 -5.36
N VAL A 188 -0.63 8.07 -4.40
CA VAL A 188 -0.09 9.44 -4.47
C VAL A 188 1.41 9.39 -4.18
N ARG A 189 2.22 9.78 -5.16
CA ARG A 189 3.66 9.90 -4.97
C ARG A 189 3.96 11.12 -4.10
N PRO A 190 4.67 10.97 -2.98
CA PRO A 190 5.20 12.13 -2.29
C PRO A 190 6.17 12.82 -3.24
N SER A 191 5.80 14.02 -3.68
CA SER A 191 6.68 14.90 -4.44
C SER A 191 7.98 15.03 -3.65
N LYS A 192 9.09 14.59 -4.25
CA LYS A 192 10.41 14.92 -3.73
C LYS A 192 10.48 16.45 -3.78
N VAL A 193 10.39 17.11 -2.62
CA VAL A 193 10.89 18.48 -2.49
C VAL A 193 12.34 18.37 -2.95
N ALA A 194 12.62 18.85 -4.16
CA ALA A 194 13.96 18.88 -4.70
C ALA A 194 14.80 19.59 -3.64
N ALA A 195 15.74 18.86 -3.03
CA ALA A 195 16.73 19.47 -2.19
C ALA A 195 17.34 20.61 -3.01
N PRO A 196 17.43 21.84 -2.47
CA PRO A 196 18.11 22.92 -3.18
C PRO A 196 19.48 22.39 -3.58
N VAL A 197 19.78 22.44 -4.87
CA VAL A 197 21.09 22.08 -5.41
C VAL A 197 22.08 22.96 -4.68
N ALA A 198 22.78 22.38 -3.70
CA ALA A 198 23.86 23.05 -3.02
C ALA A 198 24.92 23.37 -4.08
N ALA A 199 25.12 24.67 -4.31
CA ALA A 199 26.22 25.17 -5.13
C ALA A 199 27.55 24.62 -4.59
N PRO A 200 28.53 24.36 -5.47
CA PRO A 200 29.80 23.73 -5.07
C PRO A 200 30.54 24.57 -4.02
N PRO A 201 31.24 23.94 -3.05
CA PRO A 201 31.90 24.69 -1.97
C PRO A 201 33.07 25.49 -2.53
N ALA A 202 33.11 26.78 -2.21
CA ALA A 202 34.30 27.60 -2.38
C ALA A 202 35.34 27.18 -1.31
N GLU A 203 36.53 26.81 -1.79
CA GLU A 203 37.73 26.58 -0.99
C GLU A 203 38.15 27.84 -0.24
N GLN A 204 38.47 27.70 1.06
CA GLN A 204 39.58 28.39 1.74
C GLN A 204 39.76 27.89 3.20
N PRO A 205 40.94 28.10 3.84
CA PRO A 205 41.84 27.00 4.18
C PRO A 205 41.94 26.69 5.68
N ALA A 206 42.58 25.55 5.92
CA ALA A 206 42.92 24.96 7.20
C ALA A 206 43.59 25.91 8.20
N LEU A 207 43.10 25.88 9.44
CA LEU A 207 43.84 26.30 10.63
C LEU A 207 43.86 25.16 11.65
N VAL A 208 45.10 24.72 11.85
CA VAL A 208 45.71 23.88 12.89
C VAL A 208 45.04 24.00 14.28
N ALA A 209 44.73 22.85 14.87
CA ALA A 209 44.37 22.71 16.27
C ALA A 209 45.59 22.21 17.06
N GLU A 210 46.03 22.99 18.05
CA GLU A 210 46.95 22.56 19.10
C GLU A 210 46.17 22.23 20.38
N THR A 211 46.61 21.12 20.98
CA THR A 211 46.13 20.49 22.19
C THR A 211 46.66 21.20 23.43
N THR A 212 45.84 21.38 24.46
CA THR A 212 46.32 21.38 25.87
C THR A 212 45.20 20.96 26.83
N THR A 213 45.53 19.93 27.60
CA THR A 213 45.01 19.54 28.92
C THR A 213 45.14 20.72 29.91
N GLU A 214 44.41 20.87 31.02
CA GLU A 214 44.11 19.92 32.11
C GLU A 214 43.20 20.59 33.18
N THR A 215 42.32 19.77 33.78
CA THR A 215 41.90 19.66 35.22
C THR A 215 41.34 20.78 36.12
N ALA A 216 40.48 20.26 37.03
CA ALA A 216 40.12 20.66 38.40
C ALA A 216 38.88 21.58 38.57
N GLU A 217 37.72 21.01 38.94
CA GLU A 217 37.22 20.78 40.32
C GLU A 217 36.82 22.10 41.02
N THR A 218 35.57 22.35 41.45
CA THR A 218 34.88 21.68 42.57
C THR A 218 33.48 22.30 42.83
N VAL A 219 32.52 21.42 43.17
CA VAL A 219 31.57 21.49 44.31
C VAL A 219 30.61 22.70 44.47
N THR A 220 29.30 22.48 44.29
CA THR A 220 28.28 22.45 45.38
C THR A 220 26.83 22.32 44.86
N LYS A 221 26.15 21.27 45.32
CA LYS A 221 24.69 21.10 45.47
C LYS A 221 24.25 21.78 46.79
N PRO A 222 22.98 21.74 47.28
CA PRO A 222 21.70 21.26 46.70
C PRO A 222 20.46 22.15 47.04
N LYS A 223 19.26 21.71 46.58
CA LYS A 223 17.99 21.51 47.33
C LYS A 223 16.76 22.01 46.54
N SER A 224 15.89 21.09 46.13
CA SER A 224 14.54 20.81 46.70
C SER A 224 13.47 21.79 46.20
N ALA A 225 12.24 21.44 45.84
CA ALA A 225 11.40 20.35 46.32
C ALA A 225 10.23 20.07 45.35
N SER A 226 9.73 18.84 45.49
CA SER A 226 8.45 18.31 45.01
C SER A 226 7.21 19.17 45.34
N LYS A 227 6.19 19.17 44.47
CA LYS A 227 4.81 18.81 44.88
C LYS A 227 3.85 18.55 43.71
N ARG A 228 3.13 17.43 43.87
CA ARG A 228 1.89 16.98 43.18
C ARG A 228 0.69 17.88 43.49
N SER A 229 -0.27 17.98 42.55
CA SER A 229 -1.72 17.74 42.75
C SER A 229 -2.47 17.89 41.40
N ARG A 230 -3.05 16.84 40.83
CA ARG A 230 -4.44 16.35 40.98
C ARG A 230 -5.55 17.26 40.39
N SER A 231 -6.12 16.75 39.28
CA SER A 231 -7.55 16.61 38.94
C SER A 231 -8.48 17.83 38.98
N LYS A 232 -9.15 18.09 37.84
CA LYS A 232 -10.61 18.29 37.80
C LYS A 232 -11.15 18.01 36.40
N ALA A 233 -12.27 17.29 36.38
CA ALA A 233 -13.05 16.89 35.22
C ALA A 233 -14.32 17.75 35.10
N ALA A 234 -14.80 17.91 33.85
CA ALA A 234 -16.19 18.07 33.37
C ALA A 234 -16.24 19.04 32.16
N PRO A 235 -17.26 19.00 31.28
CA PRO A 235 -18.17 17.91 30.91
C PRO A 235 -18.14 17.59 29.40
N LYS A 236 -18.78 16.47 29.03
CA LYS A 236 -19.05 16.04 27.64
C LYS A 236 -19.87 17.07 26.89
N ALA A 237 -19.31 17.58 25.78
CA ALA A 237 -20.09 18.15 24.69
C ALA A 237 -20.46 17.01 23.73
N GLU A 238 -21.74 16.91 23.39
CA GLU A 238 -22.23 16.16 22.24
C GLU A 238 -21.61 16.76 20.97
N GLU A 239 -20.53 16.13 20.49
CA GLU A 239 -20.05 16.35 19.14
C GLU A 239 -21.03 15.67 18.19
N ALA A 240 -21.88 16.47 17.58
CA ALA A 240 -22.55 16.11 16.33
C ALA A 240 -21.45 15.63 15.37
N ARG A 241 -21.45 14.33 15.06
CA ARG A 241 -20.69 13.79 13.94
C ARG A 241 -21.16 14.51 12.70
N VAL A 242 -20.36 15.45 12.22
CA VAL A 242 -20.32 15.78 10.81
C VAL A 242 -19.79 14.51 10.16
N GLU A 243 -20.69 13.62 9.73
CA GLU A 243 -20.34 12.61 8.76
C GLU A 243 -19.89 13.40 7.52
N ASP A 244 -18.60 13.38 7.23
CA ASP A 244 -18.10 13.71 5.91
C ASP A 244 -18.85 12.82 4.93
N LYS A 245 -19.91 13.35 4.32
CA LYS A 245 -20.52 12.77 3.15
C LYS A 245 -19.49 12.91 2.04
N VAL A 246 -18.57 11.95 1.98
CA VAL A 246 -17.78 11.72 0.78
C VAL A 246 -18.80 11.61 -0.35
N ASP A 247 -18.64 12.45 -1.38
CA ASP A 247 -19.58 12.46 -2.49
C ASP A 247 -19.50 11.09 -3.19
N ASP A 248 -20.56 10.28 -3.07
CA ASP A 248 -20.65 8.95 -3.69
C ASP A 248 -20.37 9.03 -5.20
N GLN A 249 -20.65 10.17 -5.84
CA GLN A 249 -20.31 10.41 -7.24
C GLN A 249 -18.80 10.51 -7.46
N GLU A 250 -18.08 11.18 -6.57
CA GLU A 250 -16.63 11.35 -6.64
C GLU A 250 -15.91 10.02 -6.42
N VAL A 251 -16.35 9.23 -5.43
CA VAL A 251 -15.82 7.88 -5.18
C VAL A 251 -16.01 6.99 -6.40
N ALA A 252 -17.19 7.02 -7.00
CA ALA A 252 -17.49 6.25 -8.20
C ALA A 252 -16.65 6.70 -9.41
N THR A 253 -16.38 8.00 -9.53
CA THR A 253 -15.52 8.55 -10.58
C THR A 253 -14.06 8.10 -10.40
N GLN A 254 -13.52 8.16 -9.18
CA GLN A 254 -12.18 7.64 -8.87
C GLN A 254 -12.08 6.11 -9.06
N LEU A 255 -13.17 5.38 -8.79
CA LEU A 255 -13.26 3.95 -9.08
C LEU A 255 -13.22 3.66 -10.59
N LEU A 256 -13.94 4.45 -11.39
CA LEU A 256 -13.93 4.34 -12.85
C LEU A 256 -12.53 4.60 -13.42
N GLU A 257 -11.87 5.68 -12.99
CA GLU A 257 -10.51 6.03 -13.44
C GLU A 257 -9.52 4.89 -13.14
N ARG A 258 -9.55 4.34 -11.92
CA ARG A 258 -8.72 3.16 -11.56
C ARG A 258 -9.05 1.96 -12.42
N ALA A 259 -10.33 1.65 -12.64
CA ALA A 259 -10.76 0.51 -13.45
C ALA A 259 -10.25 0.61 -14.89
N LEU A 260 -10.34 1.81 -15.48
CA LEU A 260 -9.86 2.05 -16.83
C LEU A 260 -8.34 1.89 -16.90
N ARG A 261 -7.59 2.55 -16.00
CA ARG A 261 -6.12 2.44 -15.97
C ARG A 261 -5.61 1.01 -15.76
N LEU A 262 -6.31 0.22 -14.95
CA LEU A 262 -5.97 -1.17 -14.69
C LEU A 262 -6.42 -2.14 -15.79
N GLY A 263 -7.49 -1.80 -16.52
CA GLY A 263 -8.05 -2.65 -17.55
C GLY A 263 -7.35 -2.54 -18.91
N HIS A 264 -6.54 -1.51 -19.14
CA HIS A 264 -5.70 -1.44 -20.34
C HIS A 264 -4.53 -2.40 -20.11
N ASP A 265 -4.48 -3.49 -20.87
CA ASP A 265 -3.25 -4.29 -20.94
C ASP A 265 -2.12 -3.32 -21.29
N LYS A 266 -1.04 -3.33 -20.49
CA LYS A 266 0.03 -2.31 -20.52
C LYS A 266 0.78 -2.20 -21.87
N ALA A 267 0.32 -2.90 -22.91
CA ALA A 267 0.85 -2.86 -24.26
C ALA A 267 0.29 -1.69 -25.10
N ASP A 268 -0.96 -1.24 -24.89
CA ASP A 268 -1.54 -0.13 -25.66
C ASP A 268 -2.53 0.71 -24.82
N ALA A 269 -2.06 1.85 -24.29
CA ALA A 269 -2.89 2.82 -23.57
C ALA A 269 -3.99 3.48 -24.44
N ASP A 270 -3.92 3.28 -25.76
CA ASP A 270 -4.93 3.74 -26.72
C ASP A 270 -6.01 2.68 -27.02
N GLU A 271 -5.93 1.48 -26.44
CA GLU A 271 -6.85 0.39 -26.73
C GLU A 271 -8.23 0.60 -26.07
N TRP A 272 -9.27 0.43 -26.87
CA TRP A 272 -10.65 0.50 -26.42
C TRP A 272 -11.03 -0.72 -25.58
N LEU A 273 -11.57 -0.50 -24.39
CA LEU A 273 -12.08 -1.57 -23.53
C LEU A 273 -13.58 -1.80 -23.73
N HIS A 274 -14.03 -3.04 -23.62
CA HIS A 274 -15.45 -3.30 -23.50
C HIS A 274 -16.01 -2.71 -22.19
N SER A 275 -17.04 -1.87 -22.28
CA SER A 275 -17.70 -1.26 -21.11
C SER A 275 -18.22 -2.30 -20.08
N SER A 276 -18.61 -3.49 -20.54
CA SER A 276 -19.00 -4.61 -19.67
C SER A 276 -17.83 -5.16 -18.86
N ALA A 277 -16.62 -5.21 -19.44
CA ALA A 277 -15.41 -5.62 -18.75
C ALA A 277 -15.00 -4.58 -17.69
N VAL A 278 -15.04 -3.28 -18.05
CA VAL A 278 -14.79 -2.18 -17.09
C VAL A 278 -15.76 -2.22 -15.92
N LYS A 279 -17.07 -2.39 -16.20
CA LYS A 279 -18.08 -2.53 -15.14
C LYS A 279 -17.82 -3.74 -14.25
N THR A 280 -17.42 -4.86 -14.83
CA THR A 280 -17.09 -6.08 -14.08
C THR A 280 -15.88 -5.82 -13.18
N HIS A 281 -14.85 -5.15 -13.71
CA HIS A 281 -13.67 -4.80 -12.95
C HIS A 281 -13.98 -3.82 -11.80
N MET A 282 -14.78 -2.77 -12.04
CA MET A 282 -15.26 -1.86 -10.99
C MET A 282 -15.94 -2.62 -9.85
N ARG A 283 -16.79 -3.61 -10.17
CA ARG A 283 -17.48 -4.42 -9.16
C ARG A 283 -16.59 -5.41 -8.42
N ARG A 284 -15.46 -5.83 -9.01
CA ARG A 284 -14.44 -6.62 -8.30
C ARG A 284 -13.68 -5.77 -7.31
N MET A 285 -13.38 -4.53 -7.66
CA MET A 285 -12.69 -3.56 -6.79
C MET A 285 -13.59 -3.07 -5.66
N ASP A 286 -14.84 -2.74 -5.97
CA ASP A 286 -15.87 -2.33 -5.03
C ASP A 286 -17.24 -2.97 -5.36
N PRO A 287 -17.64 -4.04 -4.64
CA PRO A 287 -18.92 -4.71 -4.84
C PRO A 287 -20.15 -3.85 -4.55
N SER A 288 -20.00 -2.73 -3.81
CA SER A 288 -21.11 -1.83 -3.50
C SER A 288 -21.47 -0.92 -4.68
N PHE A 289 -20.59 -0.81 -5.68
CA PHE A 289 -20.81 0.04 -6.85
C PHE A 289 -22.10 -0.31 -7.60
N SER A 290 -22.96 0.69 -7.75
CA SER A 290 -24.21 0.60 -8.50
C SER A 290 -24.50 1.93 -9.19
N GLU A 291 -24.48 1.93 -10.52
CA GLU A 291 -24.83 3.12 -11.30
C GLU A 291 -26.25 3.63 -10.99
N LYS A 292 -27.16 2.71 -10.60
CA LYS A 292 -28.53 3.05 -10.21
C LYS A 292 -28.61 3.75 -8.86
N ALA A 293 -27.76 3.36 -7.90
CA ALA A 293 -27.67 4.03 -6.60
C ALA A 293 -27.19 5.48 -6.76
N LEU A 294 -26.37 5.72 -7.79
CA LEU A 294 -25.88 7.05 -8.19
C LEU A 294 -26.86 7.83 -9.07
N GLY A 295 -28.06 7.29 -9.36
CA GLY A 295 -29.11 7.97 -10.12
C GLY A 295 -29.09 7.74 -11.64
N TYR A 296 -28.20 6.89 -12.17
CA TYR A 296 -28.12 6.59 -13.60
C TYR A 296 -28.99 5.39 -13.99
N ARG A 297 -29.61 5.43 -15.19
CA ARG A 297 -30.48 4.35 -15.67
C ARG A 297 -29.68 3.16 -16.18
N SER A 298 -28.51 3.43 -16.73
CA SER A 298 -27.58 2.44 -17.27
C SER A 298 -26.11 2.81 -16.99
N PHE A 299 -25.22 1.84 -17.15
CA PHE A 299 -23.77 2.10 -17.03
C PHE A 299 -23.27 3.04 -18.13
N SER A 300 -23.86 2.98 -19.34
CA SER A 300 -23.56 3.93 -20.41
C SER A 300 -23.94 5.36 -20.03
N ASP A 301 -25.05 5.57 -19.31
CA ASP A 301 -25.42 6.92 -18.82
C ASP A 301 -24.44 7.43 -17.77
N PHE A 302 -23.93 6.54 -16.91
CA PHE A 302 -22.89 6.86 -15.94
C PHE A 302 -21.57 7.26 -16.63
N LEU A 303 -21.16 6.53 -17.68
CA LEU A 303 -19.97 6.88 -18.48
C LEU A 303 -20.14 8.21 -19.22
N LYS A 304 -21.31 8.44 -19.85
CA LYS A 304 -21.61 9.68 -20.59
C LYS A 304 -21.59 10.92 -19.71
N SER A 305 -21.80 10.79 -18.40
CA SER A 305 -21.71 11.92 -17.48
C SER A 305 -20.30 12.17 -16.94
N ARG A 306 -19.30 11.38 -17.36
CA ARG A 306 -17.86 11.58 -17.12
C ARG A 306 -17.12 11.61 -18.46
N ASP A 307 -17.63 12.40 -19.39
CA ASP A 307 -17.02 12.63 -20.71
C ASP A 307 -15.70 13.41 -20.63
N ASP A 308 -15.35 13.91 -19.44
CA ASP A 308 -14.05 14.46 -19.08
C ASP A 308 -12.98 13.39 -18.79
N ILE A 309 -13.39 12.18 -18.41
CA ILE A 309 -12.48 11.09 -18.01
C ILE A 309 -12.54 9.90 -18.97
N ALA A 310 -13.70 9.65 -19.58
CA ALA A 310 -13.93 8.47 -20.39
C ALA A 310 -14.58 8.82 -21.72
N GLU A 311 -13.95 8.41 -22.81
CA GLU A 311 -14.55 8.44 -24.14
C GLU A 311 -15.39 7.16 -24.33
N LEU A 312 -16.64 7.31 -24.81
CA LEU A 312 -17.55 6.20 -25.07
C LEU A 312 -17.89 6.15 -26.56
N GLU A 313 -17.54 5.04 -27.21
CA GLU A 313 -17.97 4.74 -28.57
C GLU A 313 -19.13 3.72 -28.55
N GLU A 314 -20.23 4.07 -29.24
CA GLU A 314 -21.43 3.25 -29.34
C GLU A 314 -21.65 2.78 -30.79
N THR A 315 -21.08 1.63 -31.15
CA THR A 315 -21.23 1.05 -32.49
C THR A 315 -22.14 -0.18 -32.44
N GLY A 316 -23.39 -0.04 -32.89
CA GLY A 316 -24.38 -1.12 -32.87
C GLY A 316 -24.71 -1.60 -31.45
N HIS A 317 -24.39 -2.86 -31.13
CA HIS A 317 -24.51 -3.44 -29.79
C HIS A 317 -23.23 -3.32 -28.96
N GLU A 318 -22.12 -2.95 -29.58
CA GLU A 318 -20.85 -2.80 -28.88
C GLU A 318 -20.77 -1.44 -28.20
N ARG A 319 -20.19 -1.45 -27.01
CA ARG A 319 -20.00 -0.27 -26.16
C ARG A 319 -18.57 -0.32 -25.68
N LEU A 320 -17.75 0.48 -26.34
CA LEU A 320 -16.32 0.57 -26.08
C LEU A 320 -16.04 1.84 -25.29
N VAL A 321 -15.14 1.75 -24.33
CA VAL A 321 -14.75 2.87 -23.47
C VAL A 321 -13.23 2.96 -23.42
N ARG A 322 -12.72 4.18 -23.46
CA ARG A 322 -11.29 4.47 -23.34
C ARG A 322 -11.08 5.58 -22.32
N LEU A 323 -9.97 5.54 -21.58
CA LEU A 323 -9.59 6.63 -20.71
C LEU A 323 -9.15 7.84 -21.54
N LEU A 324 -9.61 9.04 -21.20
CA LEU A 324 -9.06 10.28 -21.72
C LEU A 324 -7.85 10.65 -20.85
N GLU A 325 -6.66 10.68 -21.44
CA GLU A 325 -5.49 11.22 -20.74
C GLU A 325 -5.67 12.74 -20.55
N PRO A 326 -5.45 13.27 -19.33
CA PRO A 326 -5.64 14.68 -19.00
C PRO A 326 -4.60 15.63 -19.62
#